data_AF-A0A6G3TVG3-F1
#
_entry.id   AF-A0A6G3TVG3-F1
#
_cell.length_a   1.000
_cell.length_b   1.000
_cell.length_c   1.000
_cell.angle_alpha   90.00
_cell.angle_beta   90.00
_cell.angle_gamma   90.00
#
_symmetry.space_group_name_H-M   'P 1'
#
loop_
_entity.id
_entity.type
_entity.pdbx_description
1 polymer ?
#
loop_
_entity_poly.entity_id
_entity_poly.type
_entity_poly.pdbx_seq_one_letter_code
_entity_poly.pdbx_strand_id
1 'polypeptide(L)'
;AAGTAADTRRARARARMQTLNEREREVAVAVGRGLANAEIAAELYLSVATVKSHVSRILAKLDLDNRVQIALLAYDAGLPEDPPGTP
;
A
#
# COMPACT_ATOMS: atom_id res chain seq x y z
N ALA A 1 10.67 10.97 -24.53
CA ALA A 1 9.28 10.48 -24.49
C ALA A 1 9.05 9.36 -23.45
N ALA A 2 9.56 9.51 -22.21
CA ALA A 2 9.40 8.51 -21.14
C ALA A 2 8.15 8.74 -20.25
N GLY A 3 7.47 9.88 -20.42
CA GLY A 3 6.34 10.28 -19.57
C GLY A 3 5.09 9.41 -19.70
N THR A 4 4.81 8.81 -20.86
CA THR A 4 3.57 8.08 -21.12
C THR A 4 3.50 6.68 -20.51
N ALA A 5 4.61 5.92 -20.52
CA ALA A 5 4.64 4.57 -19.96
C ALA A 5 4.63 4.58 -18.42
N ALA A 6 5.38 5.49 -17.81
CA ALA A 6 5.40 5.69 -16.36
C ALA A 6 4.05 6.19 -15.83
N ASP A 7 3.39 7.10 -16.56
CA ASP A 7 2.05 7.60 -16.23
C ASP A 7 1.01 6.48 -16.32
N THR A 8 1.08 5.63 -17.35
CA THR A 8 0.20 4.46 -17.50
C THR A 8 0.37 3.46 -16.33
N ARG A 9 1.61 3.20 -15.89
CA ARG A 9 1.88 2.32 -14.74
C ARG A 9 1.29 2.88 -13.45
N ARG A 10 1.49 4.18 -13.20
CA ARG A 10 0.95 4.88 -12.04
C ARG A 10 -0.57 4.90 -12.02
N ALA A 11 -1.21 5.18 -13.16
CA ALA A 11 -2.67 5.16 -13.30
C ALA A 11 -3.25 3.77 -12.99
N ARG A 12 -2.62 2.69 -13.50
CA ARG A 12 -3.03 1.31 -13.19
C ARG A 12 -2.87 0.96 -11.71
N ALA A 13 -1.77 1.36 -11.09
CA ALA A 13 -1.54 1.13 -9.67
C ALA A 13 -2.57 1.88 -8.82
N ARG A 14 -2.88 3.13 -9.16
CA ARG A 14 -3.95 3.91 -8.52
C ARG A 14 -5.32 3.24 -8.68
N ALA A 15 -5.66 2.76 -9.88
CA ALA A 15 -6.92 2.05 -10.12
C ALA A 15 -7.04 0.77 -9.28
N ARG A 16 -5.97 -0.03 -9.16
CA ARG A 16 -5.96 -1.22 -8.29
C ARG A 16 -6.14 -0.84 -6.82
N MET A 17 -5.43 0.19 -6.36
CA MET A 17 -5.63 0.72 -5.01
C MET A 17 -7.06 1.24 -4.79
N GLN A 18 -7.70 1.85 -5.79
CA GLN A 18 -9.09 2.32 -5.70
C GLN A 18 -10.11 1.21 -5.46
N THR A 19 -9.77 -0.05 -5.75
CA THR A 19 -10.66 -1.19 -5.42
C THR A 19 -10.72 -1.49 -3.93
N LEU A 20 -9.69 -1.10 -3.16
CA LEU A 20 -9.65 -1.26 -1.71
C LEU A 20 -10.64 -0.30 -1.03
N ASN A 21 -11.28 -0.76 0.05
CA ASN A 21 -12.02 0.15 0.92
C ASN A 21 -11.05 1.08 1.66
N GLU A 22 -11.58 2.08 2.36
CA GLU A 22 -10.76 3.09 3.04
C GLU A 22 -9.75 2.46 4.00
N ARG A 23 -10.19 1.52 4.84
CA ARG A 23 -9.33 0.90 5.84
C ARG A 23 -8.28 -0.03 5.24
N GLU A 24 -8.65 -0.75 4.17
CA GLU A 24 -7.71 -1.55 3.38
C GLU A 24 -6.66 -0.66 2.71
N ARG A 25 -7.06 0.52 2.20
CA ARG A 25 -6.15 1.48 1.57
C ARG A 25 -5.15 2.03 2.58
N GLU A 26 -5.60 2.46 3.75
CA GLU A 26 -4.72 2.94 4.83
C GLU A 26 -3.68 1.89 5.22
N VAL A 27 -4.12 0.63 5.42
CA VAL A 27 -3.20 -0.49 5.70
C VAL A 27 -2.22 -0.71 4.54
N ALA A 28 -2.69 -0.69 3.28
CA ALA A 28 -1.83 -0.88 2.12
C ALA A 28 -0.79 0.25 1.95
N VAL A 29 -1.17 1.50 2.27
CA VAL A 29 -0.27 2.67 2.28
C VAL A 29 0.77 2.52 3.39
N ALA A 30 0.36 2.14 4.60
CA ALA A 30 1.27 1.91 5.72
C ALA A 30 2.26 0.77 5.43
N VAL A 31 1.81 -0.30 4.77
CA VAL A 31 2.69 -1.36 4.25
C VAL A 31 3.66 -0.80 3.19
N GLY A 32 3.19 0.09 2.30
CA GLY A 32 4.00 0.80 1.31
C GLY A 32 5.08 1.70 1.91
N ARG A 33 4.86 2.22 3.11
CA ARG A 33 5.87 2.96 3.90
C ARG A 33 6.88 2.04 4.60
N GLY A 34 6.71 0.72 4.52
CA GLY A 34 7.61 -0.25 5.13
C GLY A 34 7.28 -0.62 6.58
N LEU A 35 6.18 -0.12 7.14
CA LEU A 35 5.81 -0.34 8.54
C LEU A 35 5.50 -1.81 8.84
N ALA A 36 5.90 -2.31 10.00
CA ALA A 36 5.54 -3.62 10.50
C ALA A 36 4.09 -3.65 11.01
N ASN A 37 3.47 -4.83 11.09
CA ASN A 37 2.07 -4.96 11.52
C ASN A 37 1.77 -4.36 12.90
N ALA A 38 2.77 -4.34 13.79
CA ALA A 38 2.65 -3.72 15.12
C ALA A 38 2.63 -2.19 15.04
N GLU A 39 3.43 -1.60 14.16
CA GLU A 39 3.47 -0.15 13.93
C GLU A 39 2.19 0.32 13.24
N ILE A 40 1.72 -0.42 12.21
CA ILE A 40 0.45 -0.16 11.54
C ILE A 40 -0.72 -0.27 12.54
N ALA A 41 -0.68 -1.26 13.43
CA ALA A 41 -1.69 -1.45 14.46
C ALA A 41 -1.74 -0.23 15.40
N ALA A 42 -0.59 0.28 15.83
CA ALA A 42 -0.51 1.47 16.66
C ALA A 42 -0.98 2.73 15.92
N GLU A 43 -0.54 2.95 14.69
CA GLU A 43 -0.88 4.14 13.89
C GLU A 43 -2.37 4.20 13.55
N LEU A 44 -2.97 3.05 13.21
CA LEU A 44 -4.38 2.97 12.82
C LEU A 44 -5.31 2.64 13.99
N TYR A 45 -4.81 2.56 15.23
CA TYR A 45 -5.59 2.18 16.41
C TYR A 45 -6.34 0.83 16.22
N LEU A 46 -5.65 -0.16 15.67
CA LEU A 46 -6.14 -1.51 15.42
C LEU A 46 -5.36 -2.55 16.25
N SER A 47 -5.89 -3.77 16.34
CA SER A 47 -5.08 -4.89 16.83
C SER A 47 -4.15 -5.43 15.74
N VAL A 48 -3.02 -6.02 16.13
CA VAL A 48 -2.10 -6.69 15.18
C VAL A 48 -2.81 -7.82 14.42
N ALA A 49 -3.75 -8.54 15.06
CA ALA A 49 -4.54 -9.58 14.40
C ALA A 49 -5.48 -8.99 13.34
N THR A 50 -6.07 -7.82 13.62
CA THR A 50 -6.90 -7.07 12.66
C THR A 50 -6.07 -6.62 11.47
N VAL A 51 -4.87 -6.07 11.69
CA VAL A 51 -3.95 -5.68 10.61
C VAL A 51 -3.58 -6.88 9.75
N LYS A 52 -3.19 -8.02 10.35
CA LYS A 52 -2.91 -9.26 9.60
C LYS A 52 -4.11 -9.68 8.73
N SER A 53 -5.32 -9.57 9.25
CA SER A 53 -6.54 -9.89 8.51
C SER A 53 -6.78 -8.93 7.35
N HIS A 54 -6.53 -7.63 7.53
CA HIS A 54 -6.57 -6.66 6.44
C HIS A 54 -5.52 -6.96 5.37
N VAL A 55 -4.26 -7.23 5.76
CA VAL A 55 -3.18 -7.58 4.82
C VAL A 55 -3.57 -8.81 4.00
N SER A 56 -4.05 -9.89 4.62
CA SER A 56 -4.49 -11.08 3.89
C SER A 56 -5.64 -10.80 2.92
N ARG A 57 -6.62 -9.98 3.32
CA ARG A 57 -7.72 -9.58 2.42
C ARG A 57 -7.24 -8.72 1.26
N ILE A 58 -6.31 -7.80 1.49
CA ILE A 58 -5.70 -6.96 0.46
C ILE A 58 -4.97 -7.85 -0.55
N LEU A 59 -4.15 -8.81 -0.07
CA LEU A 59 -3.46 -9.77 -0.94
C LEU A 59 -4.43 -10.54 -1.82
N ALA A 60 -5.48 -11.10 -1.23
CA ALA A 60 -6.50 -11.84 -1.98
C ALA A 60 -7.26 -10.95 -2.97
N LYS A 61 -7.68 -9.75 -2.55
CA LYS A 61 -8.48 -8.83 -3.37
C LYS A 61 -7.70 -8.24 -4.53
N LEU A 62 -6.40 -8.05 -4.34
CA LEU A 62 -5.52 -7.54 -5.39
C LEU A 62 -4.82 -8.64 -6.16
N ASP A 63 -5.03 -9.92 -5.85
CA ASP A 63 -4.31 -11.05 -6.48
C ASP A 63 -2.79 -10.88 -6.37
N LEU A 64 -2.31 -10.75 -5.13
CA LEU A 64 -0.90 -10.58 -4.76
C LEU A 64 -0.46 -11.68 -3.80
N ASP A 65 0.78 -12.13 -3.92
CA ASP A 65 1.32 -13.25 -3.12
C ASP A 65 1.91 -12.81 -1.78
N ASN A 66 2.44 -11.59 -1.73
CA ASN A 66 3.18 -11.13 -0.56
C ASN A 66 3.06 -9.62 -0.33
N ARG A 67 3.38 -9.22 0.91
CA ARG A 67 3.31 -7.81 1.34
C ARG A 67 4.28 -6.89 0.58
N VAL A 68 5.36 -7.43 0.02
CA VAL A 68 6.30 -6.63 -0.79
C VAL A 68 5.62 -6.19 -2.08
N GLN A 69 4.79 -7.05 -2.69
CA GLN A 69 3.99 -6.66 -3.84
C GLN A 69 2.95 -5.57 -3.49
N ILE A 70 2.36 -5.60 -2.28
CA ILE A 70 1.51 -4.49 -1.80
C ILE A 70 2.34 -3.20 -1.73
N ALA A 71 3.55 -3.26 -1.15
CA ALA A 71 4.40 -2.10 -1.01
C ALA A 71 4.82 -1.51 -2.38
N LEU A 72 5.18 -2.36 -3.34
CA LEU A 72 5.49 -1.96 -4.71
C LEU A 72 4.28 -1.32 -5.40
N LEU A 73 3.07 -1.87 -5.20
CA LEU A 73 1.85 -1.29 -5.76
C LEU A 73 1.56 0.10 -5.15
N ALA A 74 1.75 0.26 -3.85
CA ALA A 74 1.59 1.55 -3.17
C ALA A 74 2.59 2.58 -3.71
N TYR A 75 3.86 2.17 -3.85
CA TYR A 75 4.91 2.98 -4.46
C TYR A 75 4.58 3.40 -5.89
N ASP A 76 4.17 2.45 -6.73
CA ASP A 76 3.79 2.72 -8.11
C ASP A 76 2.58 3.65 -8.22
N ALA A 77 1.64 3.58 -7.27
CA ALA A 77 0.49 4.49 -7.20
C ALA A 77 0.89 5.93 -6.80
N GLY A 78 2.13 6.13 -6.35
CA GLY A 78 2.65 7.38 -5.82
C GLY A 78 2.08 7.71 -4.44
N LEU A 79 1.79 6.69 -3.62
CA LEU A 79 1.19 6.82 -2.29
C LEU A 79 2.19 6.83 -1.11
N PRO A 80 3.45 6.37 -1.21
CA PRO A 80 4.45 6.71 -0.22
C PRO A 80 5.02 8.07 -0.58
N GLU A 81 4.32 9.12 -0.19
CA GLU A 81 4.97 10.39 0.11
C GLU A 81 5.39 10.34 1.57
N ASP A 82 6.60 9.83 1.79
CA ASP A 82 7.47 10.29 2.86
C ASP A 82 8.56 11.15 2.16
N PRO A 83 8.84 12.39 2.63
CA PRO A 83 9.77 13.29 1.97
C PRO A 83 11.18 12.67 1.86
N PRO A 84 12.03 13.11 0.92
CA PRO A 84 13.44 12.73 0.95
C PRO A 84 13.98 13.05 2.34
N GLY A 85 14.39 12.00 3.07
CA GLY A 85 15.09 12.16 4.33
C GLY A 85 16.20 13.19 4.15
N THR A 86 16.08 14.29 4.88
CA THR A 86 17.12 15.30 5.08
C THR A 86 17.31 15.34 6.60
N PRO A 87 18.52 15.44 7.15
CA PRO A 87 19.74 16.03 6.59
C PRO A 87 20.69 15.08 5.85
#